data_AF-A0A7S2YIS8-F1
#
_entry.id   AF-A0A7S2YIS8-F1
#
_cell.length_a   1.000
_cell.length_b   1.000
_cell.length_c   1.000
_cell.angle_alpha   90.00
_cell.angle_beta   90.00
_cell.angle_gamma   90.00
#
_symmetry.space_group_name_H-M   'P 1'
#
loop_
_entity.id
_entity.type
_entity.pdbx_description
1 polymer ?
#
loop_
_entity_poly.entity_id
_entity_poly.type
_entity_poly.pdbx_seq_one_letter_code
_entity_poly.pdbx_strand_id
1 'polypeptide(L)'
;IERELDIQEFSKDPSKRRPRTRGDLEFEGHGVLIVAKQTVQDPAPLCLGLGETGNDVKLHPCFHDWVPPNLLPTWETGAVIVEETLPNNRWEFAPCTQSAGRLERDPTTGSHSVAFSENSTWSVVGPRCMLKQMDGVRSGRCWDGETKGQGGPNATHVYPCLSNLWGQLVSFGDGRIAPPGSLFTALFEKRVEFWKKKGTVVYPYRCLAETYKFATEHINSTAIGSGRIITTPCNNIEDDETRILEWVFVPFIMEDNGVEDDSEEAPSDSCTIEHAPPFATVSESCPTYS
;
A
#
# COMPACT_ATOMS: atom_id res chain seq x y z
N ILE A 1 -17.83 -3.97 31.97
CA ILE A 1 -18.20 -2.99 30.92
C ILE A 1 -17.81 -3.64 29.61
N GLU A 2 -18.72 -4.45 29.07
CA GLU A 2 -18.59 -5.05 27.74
C GLU A 2 -19.14 -4.02 26.75
N ARG A 3 -18.32 -3.60 25.78
CA ARG A 3 -18.82 -2.86 24.61
C ARG A 3 -18.58 -3.73 23.39
N GLU A 4 -19.68 -4.18 22.81
CA GLU A 4 -19.78 -4.78 21.49
C GLU A 4 -18.98 -3.97 20.46
N LEU A 5 -18.11 -4.65 19.73
CA LEU A 5 -17.56 -4.15 18.48
C LEU A 5 -18.65 -4.37 17.43
N ASP A 6 -19.28 -3.29 17.00
CA ASP A 6 -20.13 -3.25 15.81
C ASP A 6 -19.28 -3.54 14.57
N ILE A 7 -19.09 -4.83 14.28
CA ILE A 7 -18.66 -5.29 12.96
C ILE A 7 -19.93 -5.41 12.13
N GLN A 8 -20.26 -4.34 11.40
CA GLN A 8 -21.43 -4.33 10.52
C GLN A 8 -21.32 -5.43 9.47
N GLU A 9 -22.30 -6.33 9.45
CA GLU A 9 -22.55 -7.28 8.37
C GLU A 9 -22.66 -6.54 7.03
N PHE A 10 -21.88 -6.97 6.05
CA PHE A 10 -21.99 -6.50 4.68
C PHE A 10 -23.34 -6.93 4.09
N SER A 11 -24.24 -5.97 3.88
CA SER A 11 -25.49 -6.17 3.14
C SER A 11 -25.20 -6.66 1.72
N LYS A 12 -25.87 -7.74 1.31
CA LYS A 12 -25.76 -8.40 -0.01
C LYS A 12 -26.54 -7.70 -1.14
N ASP A 13 -27.14 -6.54 -0.89
CA ASP A 13 -27.99 -5.84 -1.86
C ASP A 13 -27.25 -4.64 -2.50
N PRO A 14 -26.84 -4.73 -3.78
CA PRO A 14 -26.06 -3.68 -4.44
C PRO A 14 -26.84 -2.37 -4.65
N SER A 15 -28.18 -2.39 -4.56
CA SER A 15 -29.05 -1.23 -4.84
C SER A 15 -29.24 -0.27 -3.65
N LYS A 16 -28.85 -0.69 -2.43
CA LYS A 16 -29.00 0.10 -1.20
C LYS A 16 -27.71 0.74 -0.70
N ARG A 17 -26.69 0.86 -1.57
CA ARG A 17 -25.52 1.69 -1.27
C ARG A 17 -25.94 3.16 -1.26
N ARG A 18 -26.30 3.68 -0.08
CA ARG A 18 -26.18 5.12 0.17
C ARG A 18 -24.75 5.52 -0.21
N PRO A 19 -24.51 6.70 -0.81
CA PRO A 19 -23.16 7.21 -0.94
C PRO A 19 -22.61 7.35 0.47
N ARG A 20 -21.78 6.39 0.88
CA ARG A 20 -20.93 6.56 2.05
C ARG A 20 -19.99 7.66 1.61
N THR A 21 -20.10 8.84 2.21
CA THR A 21 -19.01 9.80 2.24
C THR A 21 -17.80 9.04 2.78
N ARG A 22 -16.97 8.60 1.84
CA ARG A 22 -15.76 7.81 2.05
C ARG A 22 -14.83 8.78 2.76
N GLY A 23 -14.71 8.68 4.08
CA GLY A 23 -13.71 9.46 4.80
C GLY A 23 -12.34 9.08 4.27
N ASP A 24 -11.67 10.06 3.65
CA ASP A 24 -10.47 9.95 2.82
C ASP A 24 -9.30 9.34 3.59
N LEU A 25 -9.20 8.01 3.53
CA LEU A 25 -7.97 7.24 3.72
C LEU A 25 -7.74 6.35 2.48
N GLU A 26 -8.30 6.73 1.33
CA GLU A 26 -7.72 6.30 0.07
C GLU A 26 -6.50 7.17 -0.13
N PHE A 27 -5.32 6.54 -0.16
CA PHE A 27 -4.19 7.17 -0.79
C PHE A 27 -4.63 7.46 -2.22
N GLU A 28 -4.79 8.74 -2.58
CA GLU A 28 -5.10 9.12 -3.95
C GLU A 28 -4.02 8.51 -4.86
N GLY A 29 -4.40 7.58 -5.74
CA GLY A 29 -3.49 6.96 -6.70
C GLY A 29 -3.56 5.44 -6.83
N HIS A 30 -2.76 4.92 -7.76
CA HIS A 30 -2.72 3.52 -8.21
C HIS A 30 -2.01 2.56 -7.25
N GLY A 31 -1.83 2.95 -5.98
CA GLY A 31 -1.05 2.23 -4.97
C GLY A 31 0.10 3.05 -4.39
N VAL A 32 0.89 2.42 -3.53
CA VAL A 32 2.09 2.97 -2.91
C VAL A 32 3.24 1.98 -2.98
N LEU A 33 4.44 2.53 -3.19
CA LEU A 33 5.70 1.85 -3.00
C LEU A 33 6.12 2.05 -1.53
N ILE A 34 6.47 0.97 -0.85
CA ILE A 34 6.82 1.00 0.58
C ILE A 34 8.32 0.75 0.71
N VAL A 35 9.08 1.82 0.89
CA VAL A 35 10.55 1.84 0.85
C VAL A 35 11.11 1.69 2.26
N ALA A 36 12.10 0.83 2.46
CA ALA A 36 12.87 0.78 3.70
C ALA A 36 13.71 2.07 3.81
N LYS A 37 13.37 2.94 4.76
CA LYS A 37 13.96 4.28 4.91
C LYS A 37 15.49 4.24 5.02
N GLN A 38 16.02 3.21 5.67
CA GLN A 38 17.45 3.00 5.85
C GLN A 38 18.21 2.84 4.53
N THR A 39 17.53 2.50 3.43
CA THR A 39 18.12 2.19 2.13
C THR A 39 17.87 3.28 1.08
N VAL A 40 17.20 4.39 1.44
CA VAL A 40 16.84 5.46 0.49
C VAL A 40 18.07 6.09 -0.16
N GLN A 41 19.20 6.12 0.54
CA GLN A 41 20.47 6.67 0.06
C GLN A 41 21.38 5.61 -0.60
N ASP A 42 20.95 4.36 -0.64
CA ASP A 42 21.72 3.29 -1.26
C ASP A 42 21.59 3.37 -2.79
N PRO A 43 22.59 2.89 -3.55
CA PRO A 43 22.51 2.86 -5.02
C PRO A 43 21.31 2.07 -5.55
N ALA A 44 20.81 1.11 -4.77
CA ALA A 44 19.63 0.31 -5.07
C ALA A 44 18.73 0.29 -3.82
N PRO A 45 17.80 1.25 -3.67
CA PRO A 45 16.91 1.27 -2.52
C PRO A 45 16.03 0.02 -2.49
N LEU A 46 15.71 -0.43 -1.28
CA LEU A 46 14.94 -1.63 -1.04
C LEU A 46 13.50 -1.31 -0.62
N CYS A 47 12.57 -2.06 -1.20
CA CYS A 47 11.15 -1.93 -1.01
C CYS A 47 10.54 -3.21 -0.46
N LEU A 48 9.43 -3.07 0.25
CA LEU A 48 8.55 -4.18 0.59
C LEU A 48 7.97 -4.75 -0.71
N GLY A 49 8.24 -6.03 -0.96
CA GLY A 49 7.76 -6.72 -2.14
C GLY A 49 7.54 -8.21 -1.88
N LEU A 50 7.23 -8.94 -2.93
CA LEU A 50 7.08 -10.40 -2.89
C LEU A 50 8.29 -11.06 -3.52
N GLY A 51 8.75 -12.16 -2.92
CA GLY A 51 9.79 -13.01 -3.51
C GLY A 51 9.31 -13.72 -4.79
N GLU A 52 10.19 -14.46 -5.45
CA GLU A 52 9.94 -15.16 -6.72
C GLU A 52 8.68 -16.07 -6.71
N THR A 53 8.38 -16.71 -5.58
CA THR A 53 7.19 -17.57 -5.42
C THR A 53 5.88 -16.77 -5.28
N GLY A 54 6.00 -15.46 -5.09
CA GLY A 54 4.92 -14.51 -4.83
C GLY A 54 4.34 -14.59 -3.42
N ASN A 55 4.68 -15.58 -2.58
CA ASN A 55 4.00 -15.72 -1.28
C ASN A 55 4.73 -15.00 -0.14
N ASP A 56 6.04 -15.11 -0.08
CA ASP A 56 6.81 -14.57 1.04
C ASP A 56 7.10 -13.10 0.80
N VAL A 57 6.90 -12.29 1.83
CA VAL A 57 7.17 -10.85 1.80
C VAL A 57 8.64 -10.62 2.17
N LYS A 58 9.33 -9.81 1.37
CA LYS A 58 10.77 -9.57 1.47
C LYS A 58 11.10 -8.11 1.18
N LEU A 59 12.32 -7.71 1.50
CA LEU A 59 12.96 -6.57 0.88
C LEU A 59 13.47 -6.97 -0.50
N HIS A 60 13.19 -6.15 -1.50
CA HIS A 60 13.62 -6.31 -2.88
C HIS A 60 13.99 -4.95 -3.45
N PRO A 61 14.88 -4.82 -4.45
CA PRO A 61 15.05 -3.55 -5.15
C PRO A 61 13.72 -2.92 -5.52
N CYS A 62 13.61 -1.61 -5.31
CA CYS A 62 12.43 -0.84 -5.67
C CYS A 62 12.25 -0.77 -7.19
N PHE A 63 13.37 -0.61 -7.91
CA PHE A 63 13.42 -0.29 -9.32
C PHE A 63 14.08 -1.39 -10.14
N HIS A 64 13.80 -1.41 -11.44
CA HIS A 64 14.55 -2.23 -12.39
C HIS A 64 16.03 -1.81 -12.46
N ASP A 65 16.88 -2.72 -12.89
CA ASP A 65 18.33 -2.52 -13.04
C ASP A 65 18.71 -1.49 -14.12
N TRP A 66 17.82 -1.29 -15.11
CA TRP A 66 17.97 -0.26 -16.13
C TRP A 66 17.59 1.14 -15.66
N VAL A 67 16.90 1.26 -14.51
CA VAL A 67 16.59 2.57 -13.92
C VAL A 67 17.89 3.15 -13.38
N PRO A 68 18.31 4.33 -13.87
CA PRO A 68 19.55 4.94 -13.44
C PRO A 68 19.57 5.15 -11.91
N PRO A 69 20.66 4.80 -11.21
CA PRO A 69 20.76 4.90 -9.75
C PRO A 69 20.79 6.36 -9.24
N ASN A 70 20.84 7.34 -10.14
CA ASN A 70 20.77 8.77 -9.84
C ASN A 70 19.32 9.26 -9.78
N LEU A 71 18.49 8.58 -8.99
CA LEU A 71 17.19 9.12 -8.60
C LEU A 71 17.38 10.54 -8.04
N LEU A 72 16.41 11.42 -8.29
CA LEU A 72 16.46 12.77 -7.76
C LEU A 72 16.67 12.73 -6.23
N PRO A 73 17.45 13.63 -5.62
CA PRO A 73 17.76 13.59 -4.18
C PRO A 73 16.57 13.62 -3.21
N THR A 74 15.34 13.78 -3.73
CA THR A 74 14.08 13.82 -2.97
C THR A 74 13.01 12.95 -3.64
N TRP A 75 13.39 11.92 -4.40
CA TRP A 75 12.45 11.05 -5.10
C TRP A 75 11.45 10.39 -4.13
N GLU A 76 11.90 10.10 -2.91
CA GLU A 76 11.14 9.46 -1.85
C GLU A 76 10.02 10.35 -1.28
N THR A 77 10.11 11.67 -1.51
CA THR A 77 9.05 12.63 -1.17
C THR A 77 8.11 12.88 -2.35
N GLY A 78 8.55 12.59 -3.58
CA GLY A 78 7.77 12.66 -4.80
C GLY A 78 6.94 11.41 -5.07
N ALA A 79 6.75 11.12 -6.35
CA ALA A 79 6.07 9.93 -6.84
C ALA A 79 6.94 9.22 -7.88
N VAL A 80 6.68 7.94 -8.13
CA VAL A 80 7.48 7.09 -9.03
C VAL A 80 6.66 6.59 -10.21
N ILE A 81 7.34 6.36 -11.34
CA ILE A 81 6.75 5.82 -12.56
C ILE A 81 6.57 4.31 -12.39
N VAL A 82 5.38 3.78 -12.69
CA VAL A 82 5.05 2.36 -12.47
C VAL A 82 5.98 1.44 -13.26
N GLU A 83 6.26 1.78 -14.51
CA GLU A 83 7.06 1.01 -15.46
C GLU A 83 8.53 0.88 -15.01
N GLU A 84 9.03 1.82 -14.22
CA GLU A 84 10.39 1.80 -13.65
C GLU A 84 10.50 0.86 -12.44
N THR A 85 9.37 0.48 -11.84
CA THR A 85 9.35 -0.35 -10.64
C THR A 85 9.23 -1.84 -10.92
N LEU A 86 9.84 -2.64 -10.07
CA LEU A 86 9.74 -4.10 -10.21
C LEU A 86 8.32 -4.61 -9.92
N PRO A 87 7.86 -5.65 -10.63
CA PRO A 87 6.56 -6.24 -10.38
C PRO A 87 6.48 -6.76 -8.94
N ASN A 88 5.30 -6.63 -8.35
CA ASN A 88 5.01 -7.02 -6.98
C ASN A 88 5.50 -6.08 -5.86
N ASN A 89 5.92 -4.86 -6.18
CA ASN A 89 6.29 -3.85 -5.17
C ASN A 89 5.15 -2.87 -4.84
N ARG A 90 4.00 -2.97 -5.51
CA ARG A 90 2.86 -2.06 -5.36
C ARG A 90 1.83 -2.56 -4.37
N TRP A 91 1.55 -1.72 -3.38
CA TRP A 91 0.63 -2.02 -2.30
C TRP A 91 -0.49 -1.00 -2.17
N GLU A 92 -1.61 -1.42 -1.60
CA GLU A 92 -2.77 -0.60 -1.27
C GLU A 92 -3.01 -0.64 0.24
N PHE A 93 -3.18 0.52 0.87
CA PHE A 93 -3.63 0.62 2.26
C PHE A 93 -5.14 0.70 2.33
N ALA A 94 -5.81 -0.45 2.25
CA ALA A 94 -7.26 -0.48 2.39
C ALA A 94 -7.78 -1.89 2.72
N PRO A 95 -8.84 -1.99 3.55
CA PRO A 95 -9.50 -0.92 4.29
C PRO A 95 -8.73 -0.48 5.54
N CYS A 96 -8.93 0.77 5.97
CA CYS A 96 -8.45 1.31 7.24
C CYS A 96 -9.59 1.53 8.24
N THR A 97 -9.32 1.32 9.54
CA THR A 97 -10.27 1.66 10.61
C THR A 97 -10.38 3.19 10.74
N GLN A 98 -11.54 3.75 10.39
CA GLN A 98 -11.80 5.19 10.38
C GLN A 98 -11.85 5.81 11.79
N SER A 99 -12.05 5.00 12.82
CA SER A 99 -12.28 5.45 14.20
C SER A 99 -11.00 5.48 15.05
N ALA A 100 -9.81 5.62 14.47
CA ALA A 100 -8.55 5.60 15.23
C ALA A 100 -7.51 6.69 14.87
N GLY A 101 -7.84 7.66 14.03
CA GLY A 101 -6.97 8.79 13.64
C GLY A 101 -6.83 8.94 12.12
N ARG A 102 -6.15 10.00 11.68
CA ARG A 102 -5.80 10.18 10.26
C ARG A 102 -4.31 9.90 10.05
N LEU A 103 -3.98 9.22 8.96
CA LEU A 103 -2.60 9.09 8.51
C LEU A 103 -2.22 10.34 7.73
N GLU A 104 -1.12 10.96 8.12
CA GLU A 104 -0.59 12.13 7.43
C GLU A 104 0.82 11.83 6.95
N ARG A 105 1.06 12.10 5.67
CA ARG A 105 2.39 12.03 5.07
C ARG A 105 3.12 13.33 5.36
N ASP A 106 4.30 13.24 5.94
CA ASP A 106 5.20 14.38 6.02
C ASP A 106 5.73 14.69 4.60
N PRO A 107 5.45 15.88 4.05
CA PRO A 107 5.89 16.24 2.70
C PRO A 107 7.41 16.36 2.57
N THR A 108 8.13 16.54 3.69
CA THR A 108 9.58 16.73 3.71
C THR A 108 10.33 15.41 3.81
N THR A 109 9.77 14.43 4.54
CA THR A 109 10.46 13.16 4.82
C THR A 109 9.84 11.96 4.14
N GLY A 110 8.65 12.12 3.53
CA GLY A 110 7.86 11.02 2.93
C GLY A 110 7.36 9.97 3.94
N SER A 111 7.74 10.12 5.22
CA SER A 111 7.34 9.25 6.32
C SER A 111 5.91 9.58 6.72
N HIS A 112 5.17 8.58 7.20
CA HIS A 112 3.83 8.82 7.74
C HIS A 112 3.86 8.96 9.24
N SER A 113 3.04 9.86 9.74
CA SER A 113 2.73 10.00 11.16
C SER A 113 1.22 9.87 11.38
N VAL A 114 0.84 9.46 12.59
CA VAL A 114 -0.56 9.38 12.97
C VAL A 114 -0.96 10.72 13.59
N ALA A 115 -1.84 11.46 12.92
CA ALA A 115 -2.50 12.61 13.48
C ALA A 115 -3.72 12.15 14.29
N PHE A 116 -3.60 12.23 15.61
CA PHE A 116 -4.70 11.96 16.53
C PHE A 116 -5.53 13.23 16.69
N SER A 117 -6.84 13.20 16.40
CA SER A 117 -7.68 14.36 16.72
C SER A 117 -7.89 14.46 18.24
N GLU A 118 -7.75 15.65 18.81
CA GLU A 118 -7.76 15.91 20.26
C GLU A 118 -9.05 15.48 20.99
N ASN A 119 -10.17 15.36 20.26
CA ASN A 119 -11.49 15.09 20.85
C ASN A 119 -11.99 13.65 20.75
N SER A 120 -11.09 12.71 20.45
CA SER A 120 -11.52 11.34 20.16
C SER A 120 -10.94 10.31 21.14
N THR A 121 -11.80 9.39 21.57
CA THR A 121 -11.48 8.22 22.39
C THR A 121 -10.76 7.18 21.54
N TRP A 122 -9.56 7.49 21.06
CA TRP A 122 -8.82 6.63 20.14
C TRP A 122 -8.31 5.35 20.81
N SER A 123 -8.10 4.32 19.99
CA SER A 123 -7.21 3.22 20.35
C SER A 123 -5.78 3.73 20.43
N VAL A 124 -5.02 3.34 21.47
CA VAL A 124 -3.61 3.74 21.67
C VAL A 124 -2.73 3.41 20.44
N VAL A 125 -3.17 2.48 19.59
CA VAL A 125 -2.42 2.05 18.39
C VAL A 125 -2.69 2.86 17.12
N GLY A 126 -3.61 3.83 17.14
CA GLY A 126 -3.96 4.58 15.93
C GLY A 126 -4.74 3.78 14.88
N PRO A 127 -4.85 4.26 13.62
CA PRO A 127 -5.52 3.57 12.53
C PRO A 127 -4.87 2.23 12.22
N ARG A 128 -5.71 1.26 11.89
CA ARG A 128 -5.34 -0.08 11.46
C ARG A 128 -5.77 -0.25 10.02
N CYS A 129 -4.82 -0.48 9.13
CA CYS A 129 -5.06 -0.69 7.72
C CYS A 129 -4.70 -2.11 7.32
N MET A 130 -5.38 -2.65 6.32
CA MET A 130 -4.82 -3.79 5.58
C MET A 130 -3.79 -3.28 4.58
N LEU A 131 -2.77 -4.10 4.36
CA LEU A 131 -1.78 -3.88 3.31
C LEU A 131 -2.04 -4.93 2.22
N LYS A 132 -2.57 -4.50 1.07
CA LYS A 132 -3.05 -5.37 0.00
C LYS A 132 -2.17 -5.27 -1.22
N GLN A 133 -1.78 -6.43 -1.77
CA GLN A 133 -0.97 -6.49 -2.96
C GLN A 133 -1.77 -6.10 -4.19
N MET A 134 -1.21 -5.23 -5.03
CA MET A 134 -1.88 -4.78 -6.26
C MET A 134 -1.44 -5.54 -7.49
N ASP A 135 -0.22 -6.06 -7.51
CA ASP A 135 0.37 -6.65 -8.72
C ASP A 135 0.56 -8.16 -8.68
N GLY A 136 0.75 -8.70 -9.88
CA GLY A 136 1.14 -10.08 -10.12
C GLY A 136 0.09 -11.12 -9.74
N VAL A 137 0.52 -12.38 -9.68
CA VAL A 137 -0.35 -13.54 -9.42
C VAL A 137 -0.97 -13.55 -8.02
N ARG A 138 -0.50 -12.68 -7.12
CA ARG A 138 -1.02 -12.48 -5.77
C ARG A 138 -1.76 -11.16 -5.58
N SER A 139 -2.08 -10.46 -6.66
CA SER A 139 -2.95 -9.29 -6.61
C SER A 139 -4.24 -9.61 -5.84
N GLY A 140 -4.65 -8.69 -4.97
CA GLY A 140 -5.82 -8.83 -4.09
C GLY A 140 -5.58 -9.61 -2.79
N ARG A 141 -4.37 -10.11 -2.53
CA ARG A 141 -4.01 -10.76 -1.26
C ARG A 141 -3.48 -9.73 -0.26
N CYS A 142 -3.67 -9.98 1.02
CA CYS A 142 -3.22 -9.10 2.09
C CYS A 142 -1.96 -9.64 2.76
N TRP A 143 -1.09 -8.73 3.17
CA TRP A 143 0.01 -9.03 4.07
C TRP A 143 -0.51 -9.68 5.36
N ASP A 144 0.20 -10.69 5.83
CA ASP A 144 -0.11 -11.44 7.04
C ASP A 144 1.17 -11.69 7.85
N GLY A 145 1.19 -11.12 9.06
CA GLY A 145 2.31 -11.23 9.98
C GLY A 145 2.18 -12.32 11.05
N GLU A 146 1.08 -13.09 11.07
CA GLU A 146 0.72 -13.88 12.25
C GLU A 146 0.16 -15.29 11.98
N THR A 147 -0.34 -15.63 10.79
CA THR A 147 -1.03 -16.93 10.58
C THR A 147 -0.18 -18.17 10.82
N LYS A 148 1.16 -18.06 10.84
CA LYS A 148 2.07 -19.21 10.97
C LYS A 148 2.81 -19.32 12.32
N GLY A 149 2.58 -18.43 13.28
CA GLY A 149 3.56 -18.16 14.35
C GLY A 149 3.22 -18.54 15.80
N GLN A 150 4.11 -19.29 16.45
CA GLN A 150 4.14 -19.58 17.89
C GLN A 150 5.01 -18.53 18.63
N GLY A 151 4.49 -17.34 18.93
CA GLY A 151 5.10 -16.37 19.89
C GLY A 151 6.46 -15.71 19.53
N GLY A 152 7.34 -16.35 18.75
CA GLY A 152 8.66 -15.85 18.30
C GLY A 152 8.61 -15.13 16.95
N PRO A 153 9.75 -14.66 16.40
CA PRO A 153 9.80 -13.96 15.12
C PRO A 153 9.15 -14.76 14.00
N ASN A 154 8.23 -14.14 13.25
CA ASN A 154 7.46 -14.85 12.22
C ASN A 154 7.70 -14.21 10.87
N ALA A 155 8.06 -15.04 9.90
CA ALA A 155 8.08 -14.62 8.52
C ALA A 155 6.71 -14.14 8.06
N THR A 156 6.72 -13.03 7.33
CA THR A 156 5.52 -12.45 6.76
C THR A 156 5.27 -13.01 5.37
N HIS A 157 4.01 -13.08 4.98
CA HIS A 157 3.60 -13.60 3.69
C HIS A 157 2.29 -12.92 3.27
N VAL A 158 1.83 -13.18 2.06
CA VAL A 158 0.50 -12.78 1.62
C VAL A 158 -0.51 -13.93 1.77
N TYR A 159 -1.71 -13.59 2.20
CA TYR A 159 -2.83 -14.51 2.42
C TYR A 159 -4.13 -13.86 1.93
N PRO A 160 -5.20 -14.61 1.60
CA PRO A 160 -6.49 -13.97 1.34
C PRO A 160 -6.87 -12.97 2.45
N CYS A 161 -7.38 -11.82 2.04
CA CYS A 161 -7.78 -10.75 2.96
C CYS A 161 -8.96 -11.18 3.83
N LEU A 162 -8.78 -11.11 5.15
CA LEU A 162 -9.76 -11.50 6.15
C LEU A 162 -9.92 -10.38 7.18
N SER A 163 -11.08 -9.73 7.18
CA SER A 163 -11.38 -8.56 8.04
C SER A 163 -11.33 -8.83 9.53
N ASN A 164 -11.49 -10.09 9.94
CA ASN A 164 -11.44 -10.52 11.33
C ASN A 164 -10.05 -10.98 11.78
N LEU A 165 -9.05 -10.97 10.90
CA LEU A 165 -7.71 -11.45 11.21
C LEU A 165 -6.80 -10.27 11.59
N TRP A 166 -6.57 -10.12 12.89
CA TRP A 166 -5.77 -9.02 13.46
C TRP A 166 -4.34 -8.98 12.93
N GLY A 167 -3.75 -10.14 12.66
CA GLY A 167 -2.42 -10.26 12.06
C GLY A 167 -2.28 -9.74 10.63
N GLN A 168 -3.39 -9.39 9.95
CA GLN A 168 -3.38 -8.73 8.63
C GLN A 168 -3.57 -7.21 8.71
N LEU A 169 -3.76 -6.68 9.92
CA LEU A 169 -3.88 -5.25 10.16
C LEU A 169 -2.52 -4.70 10.61
N VAL A 170 -2.11 -3.63 9.93
CA VAL A 170 -0.93 -2.84 10.25
C VAL A 170 -1.33 -1.49 10.81
N SER A 171 -0.58 -1.05 11.82
CA SER A 171 -0.61 0.27 12.42
C SER A 171 0.77 0.91 12.31
N PHE A 172 0.84 2.21 12.58
CA PHE A 172 2.00 3.05 12.31
C PHE A 172 2.60 3.52 13.63
N GLY A 173 3.91 3.32 13.78
CA GLY A 173 4.62 3.67 15.00
C GLY A 173 4.79 5.18 15.17
N ASP A 174 4.52 5.65 16.38
CA ASP A 174 4.57 7.06 16.78
C ASP A 174 5.56 7.31 17.93
N GLY A 175 6.32 6.29 18.34
CA GLY A 175 7.24 6.31 19.47
C GLY A 175 6.65 5.91 20.81
N ARG A 176 5.32 5.76 20.95
CA ARG A 176 4.69 5.34 22.22
C ARG A 176 4.62 3.82 22.36
N ILE A 177 4.20 3.13 21.29
CA ILE A 177 4.08 1.67 21.24
C ILE A 177 5.17 1.03 20.39
N ALA A 178 5.47 1.67 19.26
CA ALA A 178 6.41 1.22 18.26
C ALA A 178 7.28 2.40 17.81
N PRO A 179 8.53 2.18 17.38
CA PRO A 179 9.41 3.25 16.93
C PRO A 179 8.75 4.16 15.87
N PRO A 180 9.00 5.47 15.86
CA PRO A 180 8.44 6.38 14.86
C PRO A 180 8.73 5.90 13.43
N GLY A 181 7.73 5.93 12.55
CA GLY A 181 7.89 5.53 11.14
C GLY A 181 7.95 4.02 10.90
N SER A 182 7.89 3.19 11.95
CA SER A 182 7.77 1.74 11.80
C SER A 182 6.33 1.30 11.50
N LEU A 183 6.18 0.09 10.96
CA LEU A 183 4.90 -0.60 10.83
C LEU A 183 4.82 -1.70 11.89
N PHE A 184 3.66 -1.87 12.50
CA PHE A 184 3.43 -2.93 13.48
C PHE A 184 2.03 -3.53 13.41
N THR A 185 1.89 -4.76 13.86
CA THR A 185 0.61 -5.44 14.07
C THR A 185 0.35 -5.68 15.56
N ALA A 186 -0.91 -5.81 15.94
CA ALA A 186 -1.32 -6.07 17.31
C ALA A 186 -1.90 -7.49 17.44
N LEU A 187 -1.39 -8.24 18.40
CA LEU A 187 -1.91 -9.56 18.74
C LEU A 187 -3.28 -9.44 19.42
N PHE A 188 -4.18 -10.36 19.10
CA PHE A 188 -5.47 -10.43 19.76
C PHE A 188 -5.33 -10.75 21.25
N GLU A 189 -6.05 -10.04 22.11
CA GLU A 189 -5.91 -10.13 23.59
C GLU A 189 -6.05 -11.55 24.12
N LYS A 190 -7.07 -12.31 23.68
CA LYS A 190 -7.24 -13.71 24.09
C LYS A 190 -6.04 -14.59 23.72
N ARG A 191 -5.35 -14.27 22.62
CA ARG A 191 -4.14 -14.99 22.20
C ARG A 191 -2.96 -14.63 23.11
N VAL A 192 -2.82 -13.35 23.47
CA VAL A 192 -1.82 -12.90 24.45
C VAL A 192 -2.04 -13.60 25.79
N GLU A 193 -3.27 -13.64 26.29
CA GLU A 193 -3.62 -14.35 27.54
C GLU A 193 -3.34 -15.85 27.47
N PHE A 194 -3.71 -16.49 26.36
CA PHE A 194 -3.47 -17.92 26.16
C PHE A 194 -1.99 -18.27 26.29
N TRP A 195 -1.11 -17.49 25.66
CA TRP A 195 0.33 -17.73 25.74
C TRP A 195 0.92 -17.35 27.09
N LYS A 196 0.44 -16.28 27.74
CA LYS A 196 0.80 -15.95 29.11
C LYS A 196 0.47 -17.10 30.07
N LYS A 197 -0.71 -17.73 29.92
CA LYS A 197 -1.10 -18.92 30.70
C LYS A 197 -0.20 -20.13 30.46
N LYS A 198 0.44 -20.23 29.29
CA LYS A 198 1.44 -21.26 28.96
C LYS A 198 2.86 -20.92 29.46
N GLY A 199 3.04 -19.82 30.17
CA GLY A 199 4.35 -19.37 30.65
C GLY A 199 5.24 -18.78 29.55
N THR A 200 4.68 -18.42 28.40
CA THR A 200 5.41 -17.78 27.30
C THR A 200 5.30 -16.27 27.42
N VAL A 201 6.44 -15.57 27.33
CA VAL A 201 6.46 -14.11 27.22
C VAL A 201 5.95 -13.73 25.84
N VAL A 202 4.83 -13.02 25.78
CA VAL A 202 4.23 -12.54 24.54
C VAL A 202 4.03 -11.04 24.59
N TYR A 203 4.60 -10.37 23.60
CA TYR A 203 4.46 -8.94 23.41
C TYR A 203 3.26 -8.67 22.49
N PRO A 204 2.29 -7.84 22.93
CA PRO A 204 1.07 -7.60 22.19
C PRO A 204 1.30 -6.82 20.88
N TYR A 205 2.43 -6.13 20.74
CA TYR A 205 2.74 -5.32 19.56
C TYR A 205 4.00 -5.84 18.87
N ARG A 206 3.90 -6.03 17.55
CA ARG A 206 4.87 -6.74 16.74
C ARG A 206 5.22 -5.92 15.51
N CYS A 207 6.45 -5.42 15.47
CA CYS A 207 6.96 -4.54 14.43
C CYS A 207 7.49 -5.35 13.24
N LEU A 208 7.35 -4.80 12.04
CA LEU A 208 7.99 -5.33 10.85
C LEU A 208 9.49 -5.08 10.94
N ALA A 209 10.26 -6.15 10.80
CA ALA A 209 11.70 -6.15 10.94
C ALA A 209 12.36 -6.99 9.85
N GLU A 210 13.65 -6.74 9.66
CA GLU A 210 14.56 -7.53 8.85
C GLU A 210 15.46 -8.38 9.75
N THR A 211 15.86 -9.57 9.29
CA THR A 211 16.82 -10.43 10.01
C THR A 211 18.27 -10.12 9.65
N TYR A 212 19.15 -9.90 10.65
CA TYR A 212 20.57 -9.54 10.47
C TYR A 212 21.44 -10.58 9.81
N LYS A 213 21.08 -11.89 9.86
CA LYS A 213 21.85 -12.95 9.16
C LYS A 213 22.01 -12.70 7.66
N PHE A 214 21.19 -11.83 7.06
CA PHE A 214 21.30 -11.39 5.67
C PHE A 214 21.91 -9.99 5.51
N ALA A 215 21.95 -9.17 6.57
CA ALA A 215 22.42 -7.78 6.52
C ALA A 215 23.96 -7.65 6.57
N THR A 216 24.67 -8.61 7.17
CA THR A 216 26.14 -8.55 7.30
C THR A 216 26.90 -8.93 6.02
N GLU A 217 26.26 -9.66 5.10
CA GLU A 217 26.84 -9.94 3.77
C GLU A 217 26.78 -8.73 2.82
N HIS A 218 25.98 -7.70 3.16
CA HIS A 218 25.73 -6.53 2.30
C HIS A 218 26.83 -5.47 2.31
N ILE A 219 27.82 -5.55 3.21
CA ILE A 219 28.88 -4.52 3.25
C ILE A 219 29.90 -4.72 2.11
N ASN A 220 29.99 -5.91 1.48
CA ASN A 220 31.02 -6.19 0.47
C ASN A 220 30.57 -7.00 -0.76
N SER A 221 29.27 -7.30 -0.92
CA SER A 221 28.77 -8.13 -2.01
C SER A 221 27.73 -7.38 -2.83
N THR A 222 28.01 -7.21 -4.12
CA THR A 222 27.07 -6.79 -5.18
C THR A 222 25.89 -7.75 -5.40
N ALA A 223 25.74 -8.79 -4.57
CA ALA A 223 24.55 -9.63 -4.56
C ALA A 223 23.49 -9.00 -3.65
N ILE A 224 22.48 -8.40 -4.28
CA ILE A 224 21.27 -7.86 -3.67
C ILE A 224 20.52 -9.00 -2.96
N GLY A 225 20.90 -9.29 -1.71
CA GLY A 225 20.23 -10.22 -0.82
C GLY A 225 18.87 -9.70 -0.39
N SER A 226 17.81 -10.36 -0.86
CA SER A 226 16.42 -10.11 -0.48
C SER A 226 16.19 -10.37 1.01
N GLY A 227 16.32 -9.35 1.85
CA GLY A 227 16.12 -9.47 3.30
C GLY A 227 14.74 -10.05 3.61
N ARG A 228 14.68 -11.09 4.45
CA ARG A 228 13.40 -11.67 4.86
C ARG A 228 12.69 -10.72 5.83
N ILE A 229 11.44 -10.36 5.54
CA ILE A 229 10.62 -9.61 6.47
C ILE A 229 10.01 -10.55 7.49
N ILE A 230 10.13 -10.17 8.76
CA ILE A 230 9.56 -10.85 9.91
C ILE A 230 8.76 -9.88 10.76
N THR A 231 7.94 -10.41 11.66
CA THR A 231 7.40 -9.64 12.80
C THR A 231 8.19 -9.96 14.06
N THR A 232 8.61 -8.94 14.81
CA THR A 232 9.35 -9.05 16.08
C THR A 232 8.73 -8.14 17.15
N PRO A 233 8.89 -8.36 18.47
CA PRO A 233 8.40 -7.41 19.47
C PRO A 233 8.88 -5.97 19.22
N CYS A 234 7.98 -4.99 19.29
CA CYS A 234 8.31 -3.58 18.98
C CYS A 234 9.27 -2.90 19.98
N ASN A 235 9.36 -3.43 21.20
CA ASN A 235 10.28 -2.97 22.23
C ASN A 235 11.69 -3.56 22.11
N ASN A 236 11.90 -4.48 21.16
CA ASN A 236 13.20 -5.09 20.89
C ASN A 236 13.94 -4.23 19.85
N ILE A 237 14.32 -3.02 20.27
CA ILE A 237 14.86 -1.99 19.37
C ILE A 237 16.16 -2.46 18.72
N GLU A 238 16.97 -3.28 19.42
CA GLU A 238 18.17 -3.92 18.89
C GLU A 238 18.33 -5.31 19.53
N ASP A 239 18.09 -6.35 18.74
CA ASP A 239 18.52 -7.71 19.02
C ASP A 239 19.60 -8.04 17.98
N ASP A 240 20.65 -8.78 18.35
CA ASP A 240 21.78 -9.10 17.46
C ASP A 240 21.32 -9.82 16.17
N GLU A 241 20.08 -10.34 16.15
CA GLU A 241 19.50 -11.07 15.02
C GLU A 241 18.44 -10.30 14.22
N THR A 242 17.86 -9.20 14.72
CA THR A 242 16.78 -8.47 14.01
C THR A 242 16.85 -6.94 14.11
N ARG A 243 16.47 -6.25 13.03
CA ARG A 243 16.38 -4.78 12.95
C ARG A 243 14.96 -4.34 12.60
N ILE A 244 14.35 -3.52 13.46
CA ILE A 244 13.05 -2.88 13.15
C ILE A 244 13.26 -1.86 12.01
N LEU A 245 12.40 -1.92 11.00
CA LEU A 245 12.48 -1.04 9.84
C LEU A 245 11.60 0.20 10.00
N GLU A 246 12.08 1.30 9.43
CA GLU A 246 11.30 2.52 9.23
C GLU A 246 10.91 2.57 7.75
N TRP A 247 9.74 3.13 7.46
CA TRP A 247 9.15 3.05 6.11
C TRP A 247 8.85 4.43 5.55
N VAL A 248 9.24 4.62 4.29
CA VAL A 248 8.84 5.76 3.46
C VAL A 248 7.82 5.28 2.44
N PHE A 249 6.79 6.09 2.19
CA PHE A 249 5.68 5.73 1.32
C PHE A 249 5.68 6.66 0.12
N VAL A 250 5.90 6.07 -1.05
CA VAL A 250 6.07 6.81 -2.30
C VAL A 250 4.91 6.46 -3.23
N PRO A 251 4.01 7.42 -3.55
CA PRO A 251 2.91 7.17 -4.46
C PRO A 251 3.40 6.87 -5.90
N PHE A 252 2.55 6.18 -6.67
CA PHE A 252 2.77 5.98 -8.10
C PHE A 252 2.10 7.06 -8.94
N ILE A 253 2.75 7.48 -10.03
CA ILE A 253 2.13 8.22 -11.13
C ILE A 253 1.92 7.24 -12.29
N MET A 254 0.76 7.30 -12.94
CA MET A 254 0.64 6.77 -14.30
C MET A 254 1.01 7.89 -15.25
N GLU A 255 2.01 7.66 -16.09
CA GLU A 255 2.15 8.50 -17.26
C GLU A 255 0.92 8.21 -18.13
N ASP A 256 -0.03 9.14 -18.17
CA ASP A 256 -1.00 9.18 -19.25
C ASP A 256 -0.16 9.41 -20.51
N ASN A 257 0.19 8.31 -21.18
CA ASN A 257 0.64 8.34 -22.55
C ASN A 257 -0.55 8.90 -23.32
N GLY A 258 -0.60 10.23 -23.41
CA GLY A 258 -1.55 11.00 -24.18
C GLY A 258 -1.41 10.63 -25.64
N VAL A 259 -1.90 9.43 -25.98
CA VAL A 259 -2.54 9.21 -27.26
C VAL A 259 -3.75 10.12 -27.17
N GLU A 260 -3.54 11.39 -27.49
CA GLU A 260 -4.57 12.25 -28.01
C GLU A 260 -5.20 11.40 -29.12
N ASP A 261 -6.37 10.86 -28.82
CA ASP A 261 -7.18 10.12 -29.78
C ASP A 261 -7.61 11.19 -30.79
N ASP A 262 -6.73 11.49 -31.75
CA ASP A 262 -6.99 12.27 -32.96
C ASP A 262 -7.95 11.49 -33.87
N SER A 263 -9.00 10.91 -33.29
CA SER A 263 -10.22 10.63 -34.02
C SER A 263 -10.83 11.98 -34.36
N GLU A 264 -10.30 12.60 -35.43
CA GLU A 264 -11.03 13.58 -36.22
C GLU A 264 -12.42 12.98 -36.46
N GLU A 265 -13.43 13.48 -35.74
CA GLU A 265 -14.82 13.27 -36.09
C GLU A 265 -14.98 13.77 -37.52
N ALA A 266 -15.00 12.85 -38.48
CA ALA A 266 -15.43 13.14 -39.83
C ALA A 266 -16.81 13.81 -39.72
N PRO A 267 -17.00 15.01 -40.29
CA PRO A 267 -18.27 15.71 -40.20
C PRO A 267 -19.36 14.81 -40.81
N SER A 268 -20.31 14.40 -39.98
CA SER A 268 -21.50 13.73 -40.45
C SER A 268 -22.35 14.74 -41.23
N ASP A 269 -22.25 14.68 -42.56
CA ASP A 269 -23.20 15.31 -43.47
C ASP A 269 -24.59 14.72 -43.23
N SER A 270 -25.31 15.28 -42.27
CA SER A 270 -26.75 15.08 -42.12
C SER A 270 -27.47 15.98 -43.12
N CYS A 271 -27.60 15.49 -44.36
CA CYS A 271 -28.56 16.06 -45.30
C CYS A 271 -29.99 15.85 -44.77
N THR A 272 -30.52 16.87 -44.09
CA THR A 272 -31.94 16.96 -43.76
C THR A 272 -32.71 17.28 -45.05
N ILE A 273 -33.39 16.29 -45.63
CA ILE A 273 -34.31 16.52 -46.76
C ILE A 273 -35.62 17.08 -46.19
N GLU A 274 -35.74 18.41 -46.16
CA GLU A 274 -37.05 19.06 -46.01
C GLU A 274 -37.87 18.86 -47.28
N HIS A 275 -39.05 18.27 -47.14
CA HIS A 275 -40.05 18.18 -48.20
C HIS A 275 -40.61 19.57 -48.50
N ALA A 276 -40.25 20.13 -49.67
CA ALA A 276 -40.97 21.24 -50.27
C ALA A 276 -41.95 20.75 -51.37
N PRO A 277 -43.13 21.38 -51.52
CA PRO A 277 -44.19 20.98 -52.46
C PRO A 277 -43.85 21.28 -53.93
N PRO A 278 -44.59 20.71 -54.90
CA PRO A 278 -44.16 20.69 -56.29
C PRO A 278 -44.36 22.05 -56.96
N PHE A 279 -43.58 22.29 -58.01
CA PHE A 279 -43.53 23.46 -58.90
C PHE A 279 -42.57 24.59 -58.48
N ALA A 280 -41.28 24.38 -58.75
CA ALA A 280 -40.42 25.39 -59.38
C ALA A 280 -39.11 24.75 -59.87
N THR A 281 -38.80 24.91 -61.16
CA THR A 281 -37.49 24.70 -61.75
C THR A 281 -36.54 25.83 -61.34
N VAL A 282 -35.43 25.54 -60.65
CA VAL A 282 -34.19 26.33 -60.73
C VAL A 282 -32.98 25.43 -60.45
N SER A 283 -31.97 25.58 -61.30
CA SER A 283 -30.61 25.06 -61.27
C SER A 283 -29.76 25.59 -60.11
N GLU A 284 -28.88 24.78 -59.52
CA GLU A 284 -27.56 25.25 -59.07
C GLU A 284 -26.59 24.10 -58.76
N SER A 285 -25.32 24.36 -59.05
CA SER A 285 -24.16 23.46 -59.12
C SER A 285 -23.51 23.19 -57.76
N CYS A 286 -23.07 21.94 -57.53
CA CYS A 286 -22.13 21.62 -56.44
C CYS A 286 -20.71 22.09 -56.76
N PRO A 287 -19.96 22.68 -55.82
CA PRO A 287 -18.53 22.90 -55.98
C PRO A 287 -17.76 21.60 -55.73
N THR A 288 -16.93 21.20 -56.69
CA THR A 288 -15.84 20.26 -56.46
C THR A 288 -14.68 21.00 -55.80
N TYR A 289 -14.33 20.65 -54.57
CA TYR A 289 -13.06 21.04 -53.98
C TYR A 289 -11.97 20.05 -54.40
N SER A 290 -10.90 20.60 -54.96
CA SER A 290 -9.59 19.98 -55.15
C SER A 290 -8.73 20.20 -53.91
#